data_AF-A0AAE0ZBT9-F1
#
_entry.id   AF-A0AAE0ZBT9-F1
#
_cell.length_a   1.000
_cell.length_b   1.000
_cell.length_c   1.000
_cell.angle_alpha   90.00
_cell.angle_beta   90.00
_cell.angle_gamma   90.00
#
_symmetry.space_group_name_H-M   'P 1'
#
loop_
_entity.id
_entity.type
_entity.pdbx_description
1 polymer ?
#
loop_
_entity_poly.entity_id
_entity_poly.type
_entity_poly.pdbx_seq_one_letter_code
_entity_poly.pdbx_strand_id
1 'polypeptide(L)'
;MLIRKSVPLHVSVSTVLESMGRESDYVILSTVRSMPFDKLERPVSTRWAKEHIGDIADSRMINLAITRTRAALFIFGNKDLLGCCEPWQSLLNSFRHHQCLQTDWSLFLETFKTY
;
A
#
# COMPACT_ATOMS: atom_id res chain seq x y z
N MET A 1 -4.56 13.40 11.25
CA MET A 1 -3.91 14.59 11.85
C MET A 1 -2.94 14.26 12.99
N LEU A 2 -3.02 13.10 13.67
CA LEU A 2 -2.13 12.73 14.78
C LEU A 2 -0.73 12.21 14.34
N ILE A 3 -0.63 11.49 13.23
CA ILE A 3 0.65 10.91 12.76
C ILE A 3 1.69 12.00 12.46
N ARG A 4 1.29 13.11 11.84
CA ARG A 4 2.20 14.22 11.48
C ARG A 4 2.94 14.83 12.69
N LYS A 5 2.39 14.72 13.90
CA LYS A 5 3.00 15.24 15.13
C LYS A 5 3.93 14.25 15.81
N SER A 6 3.90 12.98 15.43
CA SER A 6 4.58 11.88 16.12
C SER A 6 5.75 11.30 15.33
N VAL A 7 5.96 11.78 14.10
CA VAL A 7 7.06 11.36 13.22
C VAL A 7 8.24 12.32 13.32
N PRO A 8 9.49 11.86 13.13
CA PRO A 8 10.66 12.72 13.08
C PRO A 8 10.53 13.84 12.04
N LEU A 9 11.16 14.99 12.27
CA LEU A 9 11.05 16.18 11.39
C LEU A 9 11.47 15.93 9.93
N HIS A 10 12.36 14.95 9.68
CA HIS A 10 12.81 14.59 8.34
C HIS A 10 11.86 13.61 7.62
N VAL A 11 10.82 13.13 8.30
CA VAL A 11 9.82 12.23 7.71
C VAL A 11 8.62 13.06 7.27
N SER A 12 8.43 13.16 5.95
CA SER A 12 7.23 13.78 5.40
C SER A 12 6.06 12.80 5.41
N VAL A 13 4.90 13.26 5.86
CA VAL A 13 3.65 12.47 5.84
C VAL A 13 2.62 13.27 5.07
N SER A 14 2.17 12.74 3.94
CA SER A 14 1.21 13.38 3.06
C SER A 14 0.35 12.35 2.34
N THR A 15 -0.74 12.79 1.71
CA THR A 15 -1.52 11.92 0.84
C THR A 15 -0.77 11.63 -0.46
N VAL A 16 -1.17 10.58 -1.18
CA VAL A 16 -0.62 10.26 -2.50
C VAL A 16 -0.75 11.45 -3.46
N LEU A 17 -1.88 12.16 -3.40
CA LEU A 17 -2.13 13.33 -4.25
C LEU A 17 -1.23 14.52 -3.87
N GLU A 18 -1.03 14.78 -2.57
CA GLU A 18 -0.12 15.82 -2.08
C GLU A 18 1.36 15.56 -2.43
N SER A 19 1.70 14.31 -2.74
CA SER A 19 3.06 13.89 -3.13
C SER A 19 3.34 14.04 -4.63
N MET A 20 2.39 14.58 -5.41
CA MET A 20 2.58 14.78 -6.84
C MET A 20 3.77 15.69 -7.14
N GLY A 21 4.66 15.24 -8.04
CA GLY A 21 5.88 15.97 -8.40
C GLY A 21 6.98 15.96 -7.33
N ARG A 22 6.80 15.21 -6.24
CA ARG A 22 7.83 14.99 -5.22
C ARG A 22 8.43 13.58 -5.36
N GLU A 23 9.66 13.42 -4.92
CA GLU A 23 10.32 12.11 -4.84
C GLU A 23 10.91 11.93 -3.44
N SER A 24 11.09 10.69 -3.03
CA SER A 24 11.73 10.33 -1.77
C SER A 24 12.55 9.07 -1.96
N ASP A 25 13.68 8.96 -1.26
CA ASP A 25 14.50 7.75 -1.34
C ASP A 25 13.72 6.54 -0.80
N TYR A 26 12.99 6.73 0.29
CA TYR A 26 12.17 5.72 0.92
C TYR A 26 10.72 6.18 0.99
N VAL A 27 9.79 5.32 0.59
CA VAL A 27 8.35 5.58 0.69
C VAL A 27 7.69 4.46 1.48
N ILE A 28 6.89 4.85 2.47
CA ILE A 28 5.97 3.95 3.17
C ILE A 28 4.55 4.33 2.77
N LEU A 29 3.87 3.46 2.03
CA LEU A 29 2.48 3.63 1.64
C LEU A 29 1.57 2.83 2.58
N SER A 30 0.73 3.53 3.34
CA SER A 30 -0.36 2.90 4.10
C SER A 30 -1.65 2.94 3.30
N THR A 31 -2.28 1.79 3.07
CA THR A 31 -3.57 1.73 2.36
C THR A 31 -4.77 2.03 3.26
N VAL A 32 -4.57 2.02 4.58
CA VAL A 32 -5.54 2.32 5.66
C VAL A 32 -6.75 1.36 5.73
N ARG A 33 -7.46 1.15 4.62
CA ARG A 33 -8.69 0.36 4.54
C ARG A 33 -8.37 -1.13 4.74
N SER A 34 -9.22 -1.81 5.51
CA SER A 34 -9.10 -3.23 5.81
C SER A 34 -10.50 -3.82 6.03
N MET A 35 -10.69 -5.08 5.66
CA MET A 35 -11.92 -5.83 5.85
C MET A 35 -11.59 -7.31 6.12
N PRO A 36 -12.26 -7.97 7.08
CA PRO A 36 -12.14 -9.42 7.27
C PRO A 36 -12.48 -10.20 6.01
N PHE A 37 -11.78 -11.32 5.79
CA PHE A 37 -11.90 -12.13 4.56
C PHE A 37 -13.32 -12.65 4.32
N ASP A 38 -14.01 -13.04 5.39
CA ASP A 38 -15.39 -13.54 5.40
C ASP A 38 -16.44 -12.47 5.00
N LYS A 39 -16.06 -11.19 5.02
CA LYS A 39 -16.93 -10.07 4.65
C LYS A 39 -16.69 -9.56 3.23
N LEU A 40 -15.75 -10.13 2.49
CA LEU A 40 -15.47 -9.73 1.12
C LEU A 40 -16.57 -10.21 0.16
N GLU A 41 -17.09 -9.31 -0.66
CA GLU A 41 -18.03 -9.67 -1.73
C GLU A 41 -17.33 -10.47 -2.83
N ARG A 42 -17.93 -11.57 -3.31
CA ARG A 42 -17.40 -12.37 -4.42
C ARG A 42 -18.55 -12.80 -5.36
N PRO A 43 -18.46 -12.54 -6.68
CA PRO A 43 -17.39 -11.81 -7.38
C PRO A 43 -17.42 -10.32 -7.05
N VAL A 44 -16.23 -9.70 -6.97
CA VAL A 44 -16.13 -8.27 -6.63
C VAL A 44 -16.54 -7.44 -7.85
N SER A 45 -17.53 -6.55 -7.69
CA SER A 45 -17.84 -5.54 -8.70
C SER A 45 -16.86 -4.35 -8.64
N THR A 46 -16.61 -3.69 -9.78
CA THR A 46 -15.78 -2.46 -9.83
C THR A 46 -16.30 -1.37 -8.89
N ARG A 47 -17.63 -1.28 -8.75
CA ARG A 47 -18.29 -0.36 -7.83
C ARG A 47 -17.96 -0.70 -6.37
N TRP A 48 -18.12 -1.96 -5.99
CA TRP A 48 -17.80 -2.41 -4.64
C TRP A 48 -16.34 -2.13 -4.29
N ALA A 49 -15.42 -2.45 -5.21
CA ALA A 49 -13.99 -2.17 -5.04
C ALA A 49 -13.75 -0.68 -4.79
N LYS A 50 -14.35 0.22 -5.58
CA LYS A 50 -14.19 1.67 -5.39
C LYS A 50 -14.74 2.15 -4.04
N GLU A 51 -15.89 1.63 -3.59
CA GLU A 51 -16.51 2.00 -2.31
C GLU A 51 -15.66 1.52 -1.10
N HIS A 52 -15.07 0.34 -1.18
CA HIS A 52 -14.37 -0.29 -0.06
C HIS A 52 -12.87 0.03 -0.01
N ILE A 53 -12.20 0.03 -1.16
CA ILE A 53 -10.77 0.35 -1.29
C ILE A 53 -10.55 1.87 -1.34
N GLY A 54 -11.49 2.64 -1.90
CA GLY A 54 -11.41 4.10 -2.01
C GLY A 54 -10.53 4.56 -3.16
N ASP A 55 -9.93 5.75 -3.03
CA ASP A 55 -9.17 6.42 -4.09
C ASP A 55 -7.96 5.61 -4.59
N ILE A 56 -7.40 4.76 -3.73
CA ILE A 56 -6.28 3.90 -4.11
C ILE A 56 -6.71 2.72 -5.00
N ALA A 57 -8.00 2.53 -5.31
CA ALA A 57 -8.44 1.58 -6.34
C ALA A 57 -8.12 2.06 -7.76
N ASP A 58 -7.82 3.36 -7.94
CA ASP A 58 -7.47 3.95 -9.24
C ASP A 58 -5.99 3.66 -9.59
N SER A 59 -5.76 3.05 -10.75
CA SER A 59 -4.42 2.75 -11.28
C SER A 59 -3.52 3.99 -11.36
N ARG A 60 -4.08 5.18 -11.60
CA ARG A 60 -3.32 6.44 -11.63
C ARG A 60 -2.75 6.79 -10.26
N MET A 61 -3.54 6.58 -9.21
CA MET A 61 -3.11 6.81 -7.83
C MET A 61 -2.02 5.81 -7.42
N ILE A 62 -2.18 4.54 -7.81
CA ILE A 62 -1.18 3.49 -7.55
C ILE A 62 0.13 3.83 -8.27
N ASN A 63 0.07 4.18 -9.57
CA ASN A 63 1.26 4.54 -10.33
C ASN A 63 1.94 5.79 -9.75
N LEU A 64 1.16 6.79 -9.35
CA LEU A 64 1.69 7.97 -8.70
C LEU A 64 2.48 7.58 -7.44
N ALA A 65 1.90 6.76 -6.57
CA ALA A 65 2.54 6.31 -5.33
C ALA A 65 3.83 5.49 -5.59
N ILE A 66 3.81 4.56 -6.54
CA ILE A 66 4.96 3.70 -6.86
C ILE A 66 6.13 4.53 -7.41
N THR A 67 5.86 5.45 -8.34
CA THR A 67 6.89 6.24 -9.04
C THR A 67 7.50 7.36 -8.21
N ARG A 68 7.09 7.58 -6.95
CA ARG A 68 7.73 8.59 -6.08
C ARG A 68 9.01 8.08 -5.42
N THR A 69 9.27 6.78 -5.47
CA THR A 69 10.33 6.13 -4.72
C THR A 69 11.62 6.04 -5.53
N ARG A 70 12.75 6.45 -4.95
CA ARG A 70 14.08 6.35 -5.60
C ARG A 70 14.89 5.12 -5.19
N ALA A 71 14.71 4.62 -3.95
CA ALA A 71 15.46 3.46 -3.43
C ALA A 71 14.56 2.30 -2.99
N ALA A 72 13.61 2.51 -2.06
CA ALA A 72 12.78 1.41 -1.55
C ALA A 72 11.34 1.82 -1.19
N LEU A 73 10.38 1.00 -1.61
CA LEU A 73 8.95 1.18 -1.39
C LEU A 73 8.41 0.08 -0.48
N PHE A 74 7.79 0.47 0.63
CA PHE A 74 7.07 -0.44 1.52
C PHE A 74 5.58 -0.13 1.46
N ILE A 75 4.76 -1.13 1.17
CA ILE A 75 3.30 -1.01 1.17
C ILE A 75 2.72 -1.83 2.31
N PHE A 76 1.99 -1.17 3.22
CA PHE A 76 1.26 -1.82 4.30
C PHE A 76 -0.23 -1.75 4.05
N GLY A 77 -0.85 -2.92 3.94
CA GLY A 77 -2.28 -3.03 3.65
C GLY A 77 -2.84 -4.44 3.81
N ASN A 78 -4.16 -4.54 3.72
CA ASN A 78 -4.86 -5.82 3.74
C ASN A 78 -4.82 -6.46 2.35
N LYS A 79 -3.99 -7.49 2.17
CA LYS A 79 -3.82 -8.18 0.86
C LYS A 79 -5.13 -8.73 0.31
N ASP A 80 -6.05 -9.17 1.16
CA ASP A 80 -7.28 -9.82 0.73
C ASP A 80 -8.27 -8.80 0.19
N LEU A 81 -8.38 -7.64 0.86
CA LEU A 81 -9.17 -6.50 0.36
C LEU A 81 -8.54 -5.89 -0.90
N LEU A 82 -7.22 -5.70 -0.94
CA LEU A 82 -6.55 -5.09 -2.11
C LEU A 82 -6.66 -6.00 -3.34
N GLY A 83 -6.54 -7.32 -3.17
CA GLY A 83 -6.71 -8.30 -4.25
C GLY A 83 -8.12 -8.35 -4.86
N CYS A 84 -9.08 -7.63 -4.31
CA CYS A 84 -10.43 -7.50 -4.86
C CYS A 84 -10.50 -6.60 -6.11
N CYS A 85 -9.40 -5.95 -6.54
CA CYS A 85 -9.37 -5.15 -7.77
C CYS A 85 -8.10 -5.38 -8.59
N GLU A 86 -8.21 -5.20 -9.91
CA GLU A 86 -7.22 -5.64 -10.89
C GLU A 86 -5.82 -5.00 -10.71
N PRO A 87 -5.68 -3.69 -10.47
CA PRO A 87 -4.34 -3.08 -10.35
C PRO A 87 -3.56 -3.61 -9.15
N TRP A 88 -4.25 -3.77 -8.01
CA TRP A 88 -3.65 -4.31 -6.80
C TRP A 88 -3.43 -5.81 -6.87
N GLN A 89 -4.35 -6.56 -7.48
CA GLN A 89 -4.17 -8.00 -7.70
C GLN A 89 -2.94 -8.27 -8.57
N SER A 90 -2.73 -7.47 -9.61
CA SER A 90 -1.54 -7.52 -10.46
C SER A 90 -0.27 -7.22 -9.65
N LEU A 91 -0.29 -6.16 -8.84
CA LEU A 91 0.85 -5.80 -7.98
C LEU A 91 1.17 -6.88 -6.94
N LEU A 92 0.16 -7.46 -6.29
CA LEU A 92 0.32 -8.57 -5.34
C LEU A 92 0.91 -9.82 -6.00
N ASN A 93 0.51 -10.12 -7.25
CA ASN A 93 1.08 -11.22 -8.02
C ASN A 93 2.56 -10.95 -8.35
N SER A 94 2.90 -9.71 -8.73
CA SER A 94 4.30 -9.30 -8.93
C SER A 94 5.12 -9.44 -7.65
N PHE A 95 4.60 -8.97 -6.50
CA PHE A 95 5.32 -9.09 -5.22
C PHE A 95 5.50 -10.54 -4.78
N ARG A 96 4.50 -11.41 -5.02
CA ARG A 96 4.64 -12.85 -4.77
C ARG A 96 5.72 -13.46 -5.65
N HIS A 97 5.74 -13.11 -6.95
CA HIS A 97 6.73 -13.64 -7.89
C HIS A 97 8.16 -13.24 -7.51
N HIS A 98 8.37 -11.99 -7.09
CA HIS A 98 9.67 -11.48 -6.67
C HIS A 98 10.01 -11.78 -5.19
N GLN A 99 9.21 -12.62 -4.51
CA GLN A 99 9.40 -12.97 -3.09
C GLN A 99 9.47 -11.76 -2.14
N CYS A 100 8.75 -10.68 -2.47
CA CYS A 100 8.67 -9.46 -1.66
C CYS A 100 7.28 -9.21 -1.06
N LEU A 101 6.39 -10.22 -1.07
CA LEU A 101 5.12 -10.21 -0.36
C LEU A 101 5.27 -10.92 0.99
N GLN A 102 5.19 -10.16 2.09
CA GLN A 102 5.27 -10.68 3.45
C GLN A 102 3.94 -10.53 4.19
N THR A 103 3.41 -11.65 4.72
CA THR A 103 2.12 -11.66 5.44
C THR A 103 2.25 -11.85 6.94
N ASP A 104 3.41 -12.33 7.40
CA ASP A 104 3.71 -12.47 8.82
C ASP A 104 4.52 -11.26 9.29
N TRP A 105 3.95 -10.51 10.25
CA TRP A 105 4.56 -9.34 10.84
C TRP A 105 5.87 -9.63 11.58
N SER A 106 5.99 -10.80 12.20
CA SER A 106 7.17 -11.17 12.99
C SER A 106 8.38 -11.34 12.08
N LEU A 107 8.19 -12.11 11.01
CA LEU A 107 9.19 -12.30 9.95
C LEU A 107 9.53 -10.97 9.25
N PHE A 108 8.57 -10.07 9.05
CA PHE A 108 8.85 -8.73 8.51
C PHE A 108 9.84 -7.96 9.39
N LEU A 109 9.64 -7.97 10.72
CA LEU A 109 10.55 -7.30 11.65
C LEU A 109 11.93 -7.94 11.69
N GLU A 110 12.03 -9.26 11.51
CA GLU A 110 13.32 -9.97 11.46
C GLU A 110 14.17 -9.53 10.26
N THR A 111 13.55 -9.25 9.11
CA THR A 111 14.25 -8.73 7.92
C THR A 111 15.06 -7.46 8.21
N PHE A 112 14.61 -6.60 9.14
CA PHE A 112 15.33 -5.36 9.50
C PHE A 112 16.32 -5.54 10.64
N LYS A 113 16.25 -6.64 11.40
CA LYS A 113 17.22 -6.93 12.49
C LYS A 113 18.55 -7.46 11.98
N THR A 114 18.65 -7.73 10.68
CA THR A 114 19.83 -8.35 10.05
C THR A 114 20.87 -7.30 9.59
N TYR A 115 20.67 -6.04 9.96
CA TYR A 115 21.58 -4.90 9.71
C TYR A 115 21.77 -4.11 11.00
#